data_AF-C9MS57-F1
#
_entry.id   AF-C9MS57-F1
#
_cell.length_a   1.000
_cell.length_b   1.000
_cell.length_c   1.000
_cell.angle_alpha   90.00
_cell.angle_beta   90.00
_cell.angle_gamma   90.00
#
_symmetry.space_group_name_H-M   'P 1'
#
loop_
_entity.id
_entity.type
_entity.pdbx_description
1 polymer ?
#
loop_
_entity_poly.entity_id
_entity_poly.type
_entity_poly.pdbx_seq_one_letter_code
_entity_poly.pdbx_strand_id
1 'polypeptide(L)'
;MKKINMGWFTDVGLVAMLLAIGNLIYTCTRNNGEKYVQQYIDESEYVTLHIPEGIKDVTYRAGSIMTGVLMNSTERIRTDSILFYDSTYKKYFCVFVIEPEHRDMGRQSSFVGDDISYRKTIRARINKYELNSPRYGSKDNPVPVLDFDYEIAHFQNDKNSKYYEYAFSRPAYYKRAIELYLTYMMSKEEFKERFKKE
;
A
#
# COMPACT_ATOMS: atom_id res chain seq x y z
N MET A 1 -53.96 12.62 21.77
CA MET A 1 -52.50 12.79 21.94
C MET A 1 -51.80 11.56 21.39
N LYS A 2 -50.98 11.70 20.33
CA LYS A 2 -50.22 10.57 19.76
C LYS A 2 -49.15 10.17 20.79
N LYS A 3 -49.21 8.93 21.29
CA LYS A 3 -48.11 8.33 22.06
C LYS A 3 -46.92 8.21 21.12
N ILE A 4 -45.96 9.11 21.27
CA ILE A 4 -44.66 8.94 20.62
C ILE A 4 -44.00 7.75 21.32
N ASN A 5 -43.84 6.64 20.59
CA ASN A 5 -43.26 5.41 21.11
C ASN A 5 -41.80 5.67 21.51
N MET A 6 -41.55 5.78 22.82
CA MET A 6 -40.23 5.97 23.42
C MET A 6 -39.22 4.90 22.97
N GLY A 7 -39.69 3.69 22.62
CA GLY A 7 -38.87 2.58 22.12
C GLY A 7 -38.13 2.89 20.81
N TRP A 8 -38.70 3.74 19.93
CA TRP A 8 -38.04 4.10 18.68
C TRP A 8 -36.80 4.96 18.92
N PHE A 9 -36.83 5.85 19.90
CA PHE A 9 -35.71 6.72 20.23
C PHE A 9 -34.57 5.97 20.93
N THR A 10 -34.89 4.96 21.75
CA THR A 10 -33.87 4.09 22.36
C THR A 10 -33.18 3.19 21.33
N ASP A 11 -33.93 2.64 20.37
CA ASP A 11 -33.37 1.75 19.34
C ASP A 11 -32.51 2.54 18.33
N VAL A 12 -32.99 3.70 17.86
CA VAL A 12 -32.21 4.58 16.97
C VAL A 12 -30.98 5.14 17.69
N GLY A 13 -31.11 5.50 18.96
CA GLY A 13 -30.00 5.97 19.79
C GLY A 13 -28.92 4.91 19.99
N LEU A 14 -29.30 3.66 20.22
CA LEU A 14 -28.37 2.53 20.34
C LEU A 14 -27.63 2.26 19.03
N VAL A 15 -28.35 2.23 17.90
CA VAL A 15 -27.73 2.04 16.58
C VAL A 15 -26.77 3.18 16.25
N ALA A 16 -27.15 4.44 16.53
CA ALA A 16 -26.27 5.59 16.31
C ALA A 16 -25.01 5.53 17.19
N MET A 17 -25.12 5.11 18.46
CA MET A 17 -23.96 4.91 19.34
C MET A 17 -23.05 3.79 18.84
N LEU A 18 -23.60 2.66 18.40
CA LEU A 18 -22.80 1.56 17.85
C LEU A 18 -22.09 1.96 16.56
N LEU A 19 -22.74 2.74 15.69
CA LEU A 19 -22.12 3.30 14.48
C LEU A 19 -21.03 4.31 14.83
N ALA A 20 -21.25 5.18 15.82
CA ALA A 20 -20.25 6.14 16.27
C ALA A 20 -19.03 5.44 16.90
N ILE A 21 -19.25 4.42 17.75
CA ILE A 21 -18.19 3.61 18.34
C ILE A 21 -17.45 2.82 17.26
N GLY A 22 -18.17 2.21 16.31
CA GLY A 22 -17.58 1.52 15.18
C GLY A 22 -16.70 2.45 14.34
N ASN A 23 -17.19 3.66 14.03
CA ASN A 23 -16.44 4.67 13.30
C ASN A 23 -15.25 5.23 14.10
N LEU A 24 -15.39 5.36 15.42
CA LEU A 24 -14.31 5.77 16.32
C LEU A 24 -13.20 4.70 16.36
N ILE A 25 -13.55 3.44 16.56
CA ILE A 25 -12.58 2.32 16.53
C ILE A 25 -11.91 2.27 15.15
N TYR A 26 -12.69 2.41 14.07
CA TYR A 26 -12.20 2.38 12.70
C TYR A 26 -11.24 3.53 12.33
N THR A 27 -11.50 4.73 12.83
CA THR A 27 -10.63 5.90 12.63
C THR A 27 -9.41 5.86 13.55
N CYS A 28 -9.59 5.38 14.78
CA CYS A 28 -8.49 5.18 15.71
C CYS A 28 -7.52 4.09 15.25
N THR A 29 -7.93 3.11 14.43
CA THR A 29 -7.06 2.00 13.96
C THR A 29 -6.17 2.34 12.78
N ARG A 30 -6.44 3.41 12.03
CA ARG A 30 -5.70 3.79 10.81
C ARG A 30 -4.93 5.09 10.96
N ASN A 31 -3.93 5.27 10.10
CA ASN A 31 -3.30 6.57 9.92
C ASN A 31 -4.11 7.45 8.94
N ASN A 32 -3.90 8.76 8.98
CA ASN A 32 -4.45 9.67 7.96
C ASN A 32 -3.41 9.83 6.84
N GLY A 33 -3.16 8.75 6.09
CA GLY A 33 -2.10 8.69 5.08
C GLY A 33 -2.32 9.69 3.93
N GLU A 34 -3.57 9.89 3.51
CA GLU A 34 -3.98 10.79 2.43
C GLU A 34 -3.36 12.19 2.58
N LYS A 35 -3.37 12.75 3.79
CA LYS A 35 -2.83 14.08 4.08
C LYS A 35 -1.32 14.22 3.76
N TYR A 36 -0.56 13.14 3.84
CA TYR A 36 0.90 13.16 3.76
C TYR A 36 1.46 12.50 2.50
N VAL A 37 0.59 12.12 1.55
CA VAL A 37 1.02 11.51 0.29
C VAL A 37 1.96 12.43 -0.48
N GLN A 38 1.61 13.72 -0.63
CA GLN A 38 2.45 14.65 -1.38
C GLN A 38 3.82 14.85 -0.71
N GLN A 39 3.83 15.03 0.62
CA GLN A 39 5.08 15.13 1.37
C GLN A 39 5.95 13.88 1.17
N TYR A 40 5.36 12.68 1.24
CA TYR A 40 6.08 11.43 0.99
C TYR A 40 6.69 11.41 -0.42
N ILE A 41 5.93 11.83 -1.43
CA ILE A 41 6.38 11.91 -2.84
C ILE A 41 7.57 12.87 -2.99
N ASP A 42 7.48 14.04 -2.36
CA ASP A 42 8.50 15.11 -2.43
C ASP A 42 9.78 14.72 -1.67
N GLU A 43 9.64 13.88 -0.64
CA GLU A 43 10.74 13.31 0.12
C GLU A 43 11.31 12.02 -0.49
N SER A 44 10.81 11.57 -1.66
CA SER A 44 11.33 10.41 -2.36
C SER A 44 12.34 10.76 -3.44
N GLU A 45 13.38 9.94 -3.56
CA GLU A 45 14.44 10.05 -4.55
C GLU A 45 14.51 8.80 -5.42
N TYR A 46 15.10 8.94 -6.61
CA TYR A 46 15.36 7.79 -7.47
C TYR A 46 16.71 7.18 -7.13
N VAL A 47 16.72 5.87 -6.91
CA VAL A 47 17.93 5.08 -6.70
C VAL A 47 17.96 3.88 -7.63
N THR A 48 19.16 3.41 -7.94
CA THR A 48 19.36 2.18 -8.71
C THR A 48 19.53 1.03 -7.75
N LEU A 49 18.59 0.08 -7.76
CA LEU A 49 18.65 -1.15 -6.99
C LEU A 49 19.19 -2.28 -7.87
N HIS A 50 19.98 -3.17 -7.26
CA HIS A 50 20.57 -4.36 -7.88
C HIS A 50 19.74 -5.57 -7.46
N ILE A 51 19.19 -6.26 -8.47
CA ILE A 51 18.40 -7.47 -8.25
C ILE A 51 19.36 -8.67 -8.21
N PRO A 52 19.23 -9.58 -7.23
CA PRO A 52 20.06 -10.78 -7.17
C PRO A 52 19.81 -11.68 -8.38
N GLU A 53 20.85 -12.39 -8.84
CA GLU A 53 20.74 -13.31 -9.97
C GLU A 53 19.95 -14.57 -9.59
N GLY A 54 18.66 -14.60 -9.92
CA GLY A 54 17.83 -15.80 -9.87
C GLY A 54 16.60 -15.72 -8.95
N ILE A 55 15.53 -16.40 -9.36
CA ILE A 55 14.20 -16.37 -8.73
C ILE A 55 14.23 -16.83 -7.25
N LYS A 56 15.18 -17.69 -6.86
CA LYS A 56 15.25 -18.24 -5.49
C LYS A 56 15.55 -17.18 -4.42
N ASP A 57 16.15 -16.06 -4.82
CA ASP A 57 16.49 -14.95 -3.93
C ASP A 57 15.41 -13.86 -3.90
N VAL A 58 14.30 -14.11 -4.60
CA VAL A 58 13.11 -13.27 -4.65
C VAL A 58 11.97 -14.00 -3.94
N THR A 59 11.50 -13.46 -2.81
CA THR A 59 10.38 -14.06 -2.06
C THR A 59 9.07 -13.35 -2.39
N TYR A 60 8.08 -14.12 -2.86
CA TYR A 60 6.71 -13.63 -3.04
C TYR A 60 5.87 -13.93 -1.80
N ARG A 61 5.18 -12.92 -1.26
CA ARG A 61 4.13 -13.13 -0.25
C ARG A 61 2.87 -12.39 -0.66
N ALA A 62 1.74 -13.04 -0.42
CA ALA A 62 0.42 -12.44 -0.62
C ALA A 62 -0.18 -12.06 0.73
N GLY A 63 -0.68 -10.83 0.82
CA GLY A 63 -1.46 -10.32 1.93
C GLY A 63 -2.77 -9.68 1.45
N SER A 64 -3.69 -9.43 2.38
CA SER A 64 -4.95 -8.73 2.11
C SER A 64 -5.29 -7.81 3.27
N ILE A 65 -5.74 -6.59 2.96
CA ILE A 65 -6.18 -5.57 3.92
C ILE A 65 -7.62 -5.19 3.58
N MET A 66 -8.47 -5.12 4.61
CA MET A 66 -9.85 -4.61 4.47
C MET A 66 -9.85 -3.09 4.62
N THR A 67 -10.38 -2.36 3.64
CA THR A 67 -10.26 -0.89 3.59
C THR A 67 -11.51 -0.08 3.90
N GLY A 68 -12.67 -0.69 4.20
CA GLY A 68 -13.91 0.07 4.43
C GLY A 68 -14.48 0.05 5.86
N VAL A 69 -15.30 1.08 6.11
CA VAL A 69 -15.76 1.62 7.42
C VAL A 69 -16.85 0.77 8.08
N LEU A 70 -17.51 -0.06 7.31
CA LEU A 70 -18.70 -0.79 7.73
C LEU A 70 -18.45 -2.26 7.43
N MET A 71 -18.98 -3.17 8.25
CA MET A 71 -18.99 -4.62 8.00
C MET A 71 -19.60 -5.03 6.62
N ASN A 72 -20.01 -4.05 5.80
CA ASN A 72 -20.57 -4.18 4.46
C ASN A 72 -19.69 -3.62 3.32
N SER A 73 -18.47 -3.11 3.58
CA SER A 73 -17.57 -2.77 2.46
C SER A 73 -16.96 -4.05 1.88
N THR A 74 -17.38 -4.43 0.69
CA THR A 74 -16.81 -5.55 -0.08
C THR A 74 -15.44 -5.26 -0.70
N GLU A 75 -14.94 -4.03 -0.57
CA GLU A 75 -13.65 -3.61 -1.12
C GLU A 75 -12.50 -4.10 -0.23
N ARG A 76 -11.90 -5.20 -0.66
CA ARG A 76 -10.65 -5.72 -0.13
C ARG A 76 -9.52 -5.29 -1.04
N ILE A 77 -8.42 -4.90 -0.43
CA ILE A 77 -7.17 -4.63 -1.14
C ILE A 77 -6.24 -5.79 -0.90
N ARG A 78 -5.64 -6.26 -1.98
CA ARG A 78 -4.59 -7.25 -1.96
C ARG A 78 -3.24 -6.55 -2.00
N THR A 79 -2.30 -7.05 -1.21
CA THR A 79 -0.93 -6.57 -1.19
C THR A 79 -0.03 -7.76 -1.47
N ASP A 80 0.53 -7.82 -2.66
CA ASP A 80 1.58 -8.78 -2.97
C ASP A 80 2.94 -8.11 -2.80
N SER A 81 3.87 -8.83 -2.17
CA SER A 81 5.18 -8.32 -1.77
C SER A 81 6.29 -9.14 -2.43
N ILE A 82 7.20 -8.48 -3.13
CA ILE A 82 8.35 -9.10 -3.81
C ILE A 82 9.61 -8.62 -3.08
N LEU A 83 10.17 -9.49 -2.26
CA LEU A 83 11.31 -9.20 -1.39
C LEU A 83 12.61 -9.65 -2.04
N PHE A 84 13.62 -8.79 -2.05
CA PHE A 84 14.98 -9.12 -2.49
C PHE A 84 16.02 -8.37 -1.67
N TYR A 85 17.28 -8.82 -1.71
CA TYR A 85 18.39 -8.17 -1.03
C TYR A 85 19.28 -7.43 -2.03
N ASP A 86 19.56 -6.16 -1.76
CA ASP A 86 20.53 -5.37 -2.52
C ASP A 86 21.87 -5.33 -1.76
N SER A 87 22.93 -5.82 -2.41
CA SER A 87 24.27 -5.92 -1.83
C SER A 87 25.00 -4.57 -1.72
N THR A 88 24.65 -3.59 -2.56
CA THR A 88 25.20 -2.23 -2.55
C THR A 88 24.72 -1.47 -1.33
N TYR A 89 23.40 -1.49 -1.07
CA TYR A 89 22.81 -0.85 0.11
C TYR A 89 22.91 -1.69 1.37
N LYS A 90 23.19 -2.99 1.24
CA LYS A 90 23.18 -3.97 2.33
C LYS A 90 21.84 -4.02 3.07
N LYS A 91 20.76 -3.92 2.30
CA LYS A 91 19.38 -3.85 2.81
C LYS A 91 18.47 -4.76 2.00
N TYR A 92 17.45 -5.28 2.66
CA TYR A 92 16.30 -5.88 1.99
C TYR A 92 15.36 -4.79 1.50
N PHE A 93 14.92 -4.91 0.26
CA PHE A 93 13.92 -4.07 -0.39
C PHE A 93 12.69 -4.92 -0.73
N CYS A 94 11.53 -4.29 -0.68
CA CYS A 94 10.27 -4.98 -0.95
C CYS A 94 9.40 -4.17 -1.90
N VAL A 95 9.19 -4.70 -3.10
CA VAL A 95 8.21 -4.12 -4.04
C VAL A 95 6.82 -4.52 -3.58
N PHE A 96 5.99 -3.52 -3.30
CA PHE A 96 4.60 -3.72 -2.93
C PHE A 96 3.69 -3.46 -4.13
N VAL A 97 3.00 -4.50 -4.57
CA VAL A 97 1.92 -4.41 -5.56
C VAL A 97 0.60 -4.40 -4.80
N ILE A 98 -0.06 -3.25 -4.79
CA ILE A 98 -1.27 -2.99 -4.01
C ILE A 98 -2.42 -2.77 -4.99
N GLU A 99 -3.34 -3.71 -5.07
CA GLU A 99 -4.46 -3.67 -6.03
C GLU A 99 -5.77 -4.13 -5.39
N PRO A 100 -6.94 -3.73 -5.92
CA PRO A 100 -8.20 -4.28 -5.46
C PRO A 100 -8.24 -5.80 -5.63
N GLU A 101 -8.80 -6.50 -4.65
CA GLU A 101 -8.92 -7.95 -4.71
C GLU A 101 -9.98 -8.36 -5.74
N HIS A 102 -9.54 -8.97 -6.84
CA HIS A 102 -10.40 -9.54 -7.88
C HIS A 102 -10.27 -11.07 -7.89
N ARG A 103 -11.40 -11.79 -7.92
CA ARG A 103 -11.40 -13.27 -7.86
C ARG A 103 -10.98 -13.94 -9.17
N ASP A 104 -11.20 -13.29 -10.31
CA ASP A 104 -11.17 -13.94 -11.64
C ASP A 104 -10.23 -13.24 -12.65
N MET A 105 -9.22 -12.48 -12.20
CA MET A 105 -8.35 -11.70 -13.10
C MET A 105 -6.87 -11.99 -12.88
N GLY A 106 -6.08 -11.88 -13.96
CA GLY A 106 -4.63 -11.96 -13.93
C GLY A 106 -4.04 -10.87 -13.03
N ARG A 107 -3.06 -11.24 -12.20
CA ARG A 107 -2.50 -10.37 -11.17
C ARG A 107 -1.42 -9.47 -11.72
N GLN A 108 -1.44 -8.18 -11.39
CA GLN A 108 -0.32 -7.28 -11.73
C GLN A 108 0.98 -7.75 -11.10
N SER A 109 0.91 -8.35 -9.90
CA SER A 109 2.07 -8.83 -9.17
C SER A 109 2.83 -9.95 -9.88
N SER A 110 2.15 -10.75 -10.71
CA SER A 110 2.82 -11.74 -11.56
C SER A 110 3.70 -11.06 -12.62
N PHE A 111 3.16 -10.06 -13.32
CA PHE A 111 3.92 -9.33 -14.34
C PHE A 111 5.06 -8.48 -13.75
N VAL A 112 4.83 -7.85 -12.59
CA VAL A 112 5.87 -7.12 -11.85
C VAL A 112 6.97 -8.08 -11.38
N GLY A 113 6.60 -9.25 -10.87
CA GLY A 113 7.54 -10.28 -10.47
C GLY A 113 8.38 -10.80 -11.63
N ASP A 114 7.74 -11.05 -12.78
CA ASP A 114 8.43 -11.47 -14.00
C ASP A 114 9.43 -10.39 -14.46
N ASP A 115 9.01 -9.11 -14.54
CA ASP A 115 9.91 -8.00 -14.90
C ASP A 115 11.16 -7.96 -14.03
N ILE A 116 10.97 -7.97 -12.71
CA ILE A 116 12.07 -7.92 -11.74
C ILE A 116 12.99 -9.14 -11.91
N SER A 117 12.43 -10.34 -12.12
CA SER A 117 13.20 -11.58 -12.20
C SER A 117 14.17 -11.64 -13.39
N TYR A 118 13.90 -10.87 -14.45
CA TYR A 118 14.74 -10.81 -15.65
C TYR A 118 15.69 -9.60 -15.68
N ARG A 119 15.57 -8.67 -14.72
CA ARG A 119 16.37 -7.45 -14.67
C ARG A 119 17.57 -7.60 -13.74
N LYS A 120 18.70 -6.99 -14.11
CA LYS A 120 19.87 -6.86 -13.23
C LYS A 120 19.73 -5.69 -12.27
N THR A 121 19.04 -4.64 -12.71
CA THR A 121 18.83 -3.43 -11.94
C THR A 121 17.45 -2.86 -12.22
N ILE A 122 16.89 -2.16 -11.24
CA ILE A 122 15.69 -1.33 -11.39
C ILE A 122 15.98 0.08 -10.87
N ARG A 123 15.35 1.10 -11.46
CA ARG A 123 15.37 2.47 -10.96
C ARG A 123 14.11 2.70 -10.12
N ALA A 124 14.25 2.54 -8.81
CA ALA A 124 13.16 2.66 -7.84
C ALA A 124 13.05 4.09 -7.30
N ARG A 125 11.82 4.53 -7.03
CA ARG A 125 11.55 5.76 -6.28
C ARG A 125 11.31 5.42 -4.82
N ILE A 126 12.21 5.85 -3.95
CA ILE A 126 12.24 5.44 -2.53
C ILE A 126 12.23 6.67 -1.64
N ASN A 127 11.49 6.63 -0.55
CA ASN A 127 11.51 7.72 0.40
C ASN A 127 12.83 7.78 1.17
N LYS A 128 13.41 8.98 1.28
CA LYS A 128 14.69 9.22 1.96
C LYS A 128 14.70 8.77 3.42
N TYR A 129 13.57 8.87 4.14
CA TYR A 129 13.49 8.41 5.53
C TYR A 129 13.69 6.90 5.62
N GLU A 130 12.97 6.13 4.80
CA GLU A 130 13.04 4.66 4.80
C GLU A 130 14.39 4.16 4.30
N LEU A 131 14.95 4.82 3.28
CA LEU A 131 16.26 4.45 2.76
C LEU A 131 17.37 4.62 3.83
N ASN A 132 17.37 5.75 4.55
CA ASN A 132 18.45 6.11 5.46
C ASN A 132 18.26 5.63 6.91
N SER A 133 17.03 5.27 7.30
CA SER A 133 16.74 4.83 8.67
C SER A 133 17.32 3.44 8.95
N PRO A 134 17.96 3.21 10.12
CA PRO A 134 18.42 1.89 10.53
C PRO A 134 17.28 0.95 10.92
N ARG A 135 16.05 1.47 11.08
CA ARG A 135 14.85 0.65 11.33
C ARG A 135 14.48 -0.21 10.12
N TYR A 136 14.90 0.21 8.93
CA TYR A 136 14.57 -0.41 7.66
C TYR A 136 15.76 -1.13 7.02
N GLY A 137 15.45 -2.17 6.26
CA GLY A 137 16.41 -2.96 5.49
C GLY A 137 16.66 -4.37 6.02
N SER A 138 15.89 -4.82 7.01
CA SER A 138 15.88 -6.23 7.44
C SER A 138 14.86 -7.04 6.64
N LYS A 139 14.90 -8.37 6.71
CA LYS A 139 13.87 -9.22 6.09
C LYS A 139 12.46 -8.95 6.64
N ASP A 140 12.38 -8.62 7.92
CA ASP A 140 11.10 -8.38 8.63
C ASP A 140 10.60 -6.94 8.47
N ASN A 141 11.50 -5.98 8.21
CA ASN A 141 11.16 -4.60 7.91
C ASN A 141 11.99 -4.08 6.71
N PRO A 142 11.68 -4.55 5.50
CA PRO A 142 12.40 -4.14 4.30
C PRO A 142 12.07 -2.70 3.91
N VAL A 143 12.95 -2.06 3.14
CA VAL A 143 12.68 -0.75 2.55
C VAL A 143 11.55 -0.89 1.52
N PRO A 144 10.43 -0.16 1.64
CA PRO A 144 9.31 -0.26 0.70
C PRO A 144 9.67 0.35 -0.65
N VAL A 145 9.29 -0.34 -1.72
CA VAL A 145 9.35 0.14 -3.11
C VAL A 145 7.93 0.16 -3.65
N LEU A 146 7.40 1.36 -3.86
CA LEU A 146 6.01 1.59 -4.32
C LEU A 146 5.95 2.02 -5.79
N ASP A 147 7.10 2.37 -6.37
CA ASP A 147 7.27 2.75 -7.77
C ASP A 147 8.70 2.46 -8.22
N PHE A 148 8.83 1.96 -9.44
CA PHE A 148 10.10 1.81 -10.14
C PHE A 148 9.85 1.92 -11.64
N ASP A 149 10.91 2.03 -12.43
CA ASP A 149 10.88 2.08 -13.90
C ASP A 149 10.38 0.76 -14.52
N TYR A 150 9.10 0.47 -14.35
CA TYR A 150 8.46 -0.74 -14.85
C TYR A 150 8.36 -0.70 -16.38
N GLU A 151 9.08 -1.61 -17.04
CA GLU A 151 9.26 -1.62 -18.50
C GLU A 151 8.21 -2.46 -19.24
N ILE A 152 7.52 -3.41 -18.58
CA ILE A 152 6.66 -4.37 -19.29
C ILE A 152 5.40 -3.71 -19.87
N ALA A 153 5.32 -3.81 -21.20
CA ALA A 153 4.34 -3.17 -22.08
C ALA A 153 2.90 -3.73 -22.01
N HIS A 154 2.66 -4.85 -21.31
CA HIS A 154 1.35 -5.53 -21.31
C HIS A 154 0.18 -4.64 -20.85
N PHE A 155 0.39 -3.80 -19.82
CA PHE A 155 -0.63 -2.84 -19.36
C PHE A 155 -0.46 -1.43 -19.96
N GLN A 156 0.66 -1.15 -20.65
CA GLN A 156 0.90 0.15 -21.27
C GLN A 156 0.32 0.26 -22.69
N ASN A 157 0.13 -0.87 -23.38
CA ASN A 157 -0.29 -0.87 -24.78
C ASN A 157 -1.82 -0.75 -25.00
N ASP A 158 -2.65 -1.19 -24.04
CA ASP A 158 -4.11 -1.02 -24.14
C ASP A 158 -4.59 0.18 -23.33
N LYS A 159 -4.44 1.37 -23.92
CA LYS A 159 -4.88 2.67 -23.36
C LYS A 159 -6.38 2.76 -23.09
N ASN A 160 -7.18 1.89 -23.72
CA ASN A 160 -8.64 1.85 -23.55
C ASN A 160 -9.06 0.83 -22.49
N SER A 161 -8.14 0.03 -21.98
CA SER A 161 -8.45 -0.88 -20.89
C SER A 161 -8.57 -0.11 -19.57
N LYS A 162 -9.53 -0.55 -18.74
CA LYS A 162 -9.64 -0.15 -17.33
C LYS A 162 -8.36 -0.43 -16.51
N TYR A 163 -7.44 -1.22 -17.05
CA TYR A 163 -6.17 -1.59 -16.41
C TYR A 163 -5.08 -0.52 -16.63
N TYR A 164 -5.23 0.36 -17.64
CA TYR A 164 -4.22 1.36 -17.97
C TYR A 164 -4.07 2.44 -16.89
N GLU A 165 -5.18 2.84 -16.26
CA GLU A 165 -5.20 3.87 -15.21
C GLU A 165 -4.55 3.37 -13.90
N TYR A 166 -4.71 2.08 -13.60
CA TYR A 166 -4.25 1.45 -12.35
C TYR A 166 -2.98 0.60 -12.51
N ALA A 167 -2.35 0.67 -13.69
CA ALA A 167 -1.11 -0.04 -13.94
C ALA A 167 -0.01 0.44 -12.99
N PHE A 168 0.77 -0.52 -12.46
CA PHE A 168 1.97 -0.24 -11.69
C PHE A 168 2.87 0.80 -12.38
N SER A 169 3.46 1.72 -11.61
CA SER A 169 4.26 2.87 -12.07
C SER A 169 3.50 4.03 -12.77
N ARG A 170 2.16 3.99 -12.84
CA ARG A 170 1.39 5.19 -13.20
C ARG A 170 1.39 6.21 -12.05
N PRO A 171 1.40 7.53 -12.33
CA PRO A 171 1.31 8.55 -11.29
C PRO A 171 0.09 8.38 -10.36
N ALA A 172 -1.06 7.99 -10.93
CA ALA A 172 -2.27 7.72 -10.17
C ALA A 172 -2.12 6.49 -9.25
N TYR A 173 -1.58 5.39 -9.78
CA TYR A 173 -1.25 4.20 -8.99
C TYR A 173 -0.28 4.52 -7.87
N TYR A 174 0.83 5.21 -8.15
CA TYR A 174 1.85 5.54 -7.15
C TYR A 174 1.27 6.37 -6.01
N LYS A 175 0.49 7.42 -6.33
CA LYS A 175 -0.21 8.22 -5.31
C LYS A 175 -1.09 7.36 -4.41
N ARG A 176 -1.85 6.44 -5.01
CA ARG A 176 -2.74 5.52 -4.29
C ARG A 176 -1.96 4.50 -3.45
N ALA A 177 -0.88 3.94 -3.98
CA ALA A 177 -0.04 2.98 -3.28
C ALA A 177 0.57 3.60 -2.01
N ILE A 178 1.05 4.84 -2.10
CA ILE A 178 1.55 5.60 -0.94
C ILE A 178 0.45 5.84 0.08
N GLU A 179 -0.72 6.29 -0.35
CA GLU A 179 -1.87 6.51 0.55
C GLU A 179 -2.18 5.24 1.35
N LEU A 180 -2.25 4.09 0.66
CA LEU A 180 -2.57 2.80 1.27
C LEU A 180 -1.45 2.32 2.19
N TYR A 181 -0.19 2.45 1.76
CA TYR A 181 0.97 2.14 2.58
C TYR A 181 0.99 2.95 3.88
N LEU A 182 0.86 4.27 3.79
CA LEU A 182 0.83 5.17 4.94
C LEU A 182 -0.36 4.89 5.87
N THR A 183 -1.54 4.61 5.29
CA THR A 183 -2.80 4.44 6.04
C THR A 183 -2.85 3.11 6.79
N TYR A 184 -2.39 2.02 6.16
CA TYR A 184 -2.66 0.66 6.62
C TYR A 184 -1.42 -0.18 6.93
N MET A 185 -0.28 0.11 6.31
CA MET A 185 0.93 -0.72 6.44
C MET A 185 1.94 -0.11 7.41
N MET A 186 2.08 1.21 7.40
CA MET A 186 2.93 1.93 8.36
C MET A 186 2.32 1.87 9.78
N SER A 187 3.15 1.57 10.78
CA SER A 187 2.71 1.61 12.18
C SER A 187 2.26 3.02 12.59
N LYS A 188 1.34 3.13 13.56
CA LYS A 188 0.89 4.45 14.02
C LYS A 188 1.97 5.22 14.74
N GLU A 189 2.81 4.50 15.47
CA GLU A 189 3.92 5.03 16.25
C GLU A 189 4.90 5.71 15.30
N GLU A 190 5.29 5.01 14.23
CA GLU A 190 6.15 5.58 13.20
C GLU A 190 5.46 6.72 12.45
N PHE A 191 4.20 6.55 12.06
CA PHE A 191 3.47 7.59 11.35
C PHE A 191 3.37 8.89 12.15
N LYS A 192 3.12 8.79 13.47
CA LYS A 192 3.14 9.95 14.38
C LYS A 192 4.53 10.58 14.47
N GLU A 193 5.56 9.76 14.70
CA GLU A 193 6.95 10.23 14.79
C GLU A 193 7.39 10.97 13.52
N ARG A 194 6.92 10.51 12.35
CA ARG A 194 7.33 11.04 11.06
C ARG A 194 6.56 12.30 10.66
N PHE A 195 5.24 12.32 10.88
CA PHE A 195 4.35 13.32 10.26
C PHE A 195 3.59 14.20 11.26
N LYS A 196 3.64 13.88 12.56
CA LYS A 196 2.92 14.58 13.62
C LYS A 196 3.84 15.04 14.74
N LYS A 197 5.11 15.33 14.43
CA LYS A 197 5.96 16.08 15.37
C LYS A 197 5.33 17.46 15.55
N GLU A 198 4.60 17.59 16.66
CA GLU A 198 4.27 18.87 17.29
C GLU A 198 5.54 19.50 17.86
#